data_AF-A0A938SCN6-F1
#
_entry.id   AF-A0A938SCN6-F1
#
_cell.length_a   1.000
_cell.length_b   1.000
_cell.length_c   1.000
_cell.angle_alpha   90.00
_cell.angle_beta   90.00
_cell.angle_gamma   90.00
#
_symmetry.space_group_name_H-M   'P 1'
#
loop_
_entity.id
_entity.type
_entity.pdbx_description
1 polymer ?
#
loop_
_entity_poly.entity_id
_entity_poly.type
_entity_poly.pdbx_seq_one_letter_code
_entity_poly.pdbx_strand_id
1 'polypeptide(L)'
;MPYALHVVATAIVSGVLYAVFVQSLSHVSKDGRTDELLWFFNGFSWDAARSGFTVLAVGVAIVAYLAAWLGYGWACAAVGGRALPEALKADSRTFILSFSVAFVLGVRCNVDRPKFFHTIAAFYVAFIAWKLIYFLRGLLKREGVPSAGQVFAIFLATYAAVNVLHSRTRPMGDEPHYLVMAHSLVHDGDLELSNNYASRDYRRFFDQDEIHWHGRPRELPDGRKVVYSWHDAGLAILIAPGYAFSPRFWPLFILNIACAALMTTVLLLLKDLGLGGRDRLYATLAFGLTPPIVFYANQVFPEVPAAFLLILGLRQVLLLPDKSVRRCLIIGLCICLLPWLGRRFGLLCICLFAMGLLRMRHSVGSWVALCLPNVLSALVMRQFFIATYGAFTATAGWWDLLSGSWYYIKPHAVLGLLFDREAGLLTFAPIYVFAVAGFWILMGRDGRRAAMLLAVFC
;
A
#
# COMPACT_ATOMS: atom_id res chain seq x y z
N MET A 1 13.08 -28.93 10.65
CA MET A 1 14.00 -27.86 10.18
C MET A 1 13.36 -26.74 9.33
N PRO A 2 12.30 -26.95 8.50
CA PRO A 2 11.68 -25.87 7.69
C PRO A 2 10.76 -24.92 8.49
N TYR A 3 10.01 -25.45 9.46
CA TYR A 3 9.01 -24.70 10.24
C TYR A 3 9.55 -23.49 11.01
N ALA A 4 10.79 -23.58 11.51
CA ALA A 4 11.43 -22.48 12.23
C ALA A 4 11.78 -21.29 11.33
N LEU A 5 12.09 -21.51 10.05
CA LEU A 5 12.39 -20.44 9.09
C LEU A 5 11.11 -19.73 8.62
N HIS A 6 10.02 -20.49 8.52
CA HIS A 6 8.69 -20.01 8.17
C HIS A 6 8.16 -18.95 9.14
N VAL A 7 8.28 -19.24 10.42
CA VAL A 7 7.77 -18.40 11.48
C VAL A 7 8.60 -17.12 11.55
N VAL A 8 9.93 -17.20 11.49
CA VAL A 8 10.88 -16.07 11.45
C VAL A 8 10.55 -15.02 10.39
N ALA A 9 10.33 -15.43 9.15
CA ALA A 9 9.99 -14.52 8.06
C ALA A 9 8.66 -13.80 8.28
N THR A 10 7.69 -14.52 8.83
CA THR A 10 6.35 -14.04 9.11
C THR A 10 6.39 -12.89 10.14
N ALA A 11 7.39 -12.87 11.03
CA ALA A 11 7.64 -11.78 11.97
C ALA A 11 8.24 -10.51 11.44
N ILE A 12 9.19 -10.65 10.55
CA ILE A 12 9.83 -9.49 9.96
C ILE A 12 8.79 -8.74 9.13
N VAL A 13 8.00 -9.47 8.34
CA VAL A 13 6.98 -8.88 7.49
C VAL A 13 5.82 -8.31 8.31
N SER A 14 5.34 -9.03 9.32
CA SER A 14 4.25 -8.55 10.17
C SER A 14 4.63 -7.34 11.03
N GLY A 15 5.83 -7.32 11.64
CA GLY A 15 6.28 -6.23 12.50
C GLY A 15 6.45 -4.91 11.75
N VAL A 16 6.96 -4.97 10.52
CA VAL A 16 7.08 -3.79 9.63
C VAL A 16 5.72 -3.20 9.29
N LEU A 17 4.79 -4.07 8.91
CA LEU A 17 3.47 -3.68 8.45
C LEU A 17 2.59 -3.20 9.61
N TYR A 18 2.81 -3.73 10.83
CA TYR A 18 2.24 -3.22 12.06
C TYR A 18 2.80 -1.85 12.45
N ALA A 19 4.13 -1.64 12.40
CA ALA A 19 4.73 -0.35 12.77
C ALA A 19 4.27 0.79 11.83
N VAL A 20 4.12 0.50 10.53
CA VAL A 20 3.57 1.44 9.54
C VAL A 20 2.10 1.75 9.85
N PHE A 21 1.29 0.73 10.14
CA PHE A 21 -0.12 0.88 10.51
C PHE A 21 -0.35 1.66 11.81
N VAL A 22 0.46 1.40 12.84
CA VAL A 22 0.40 2.09 14.15
C VAL A 22 0.73 3.58 14.01
N GLN A 23 1.68 3.93 13.15
CA GLN A 23 2.02 5.32 12.86
C GLN A 23 0.95 6.03 12.01
N SER A 24 0.05 5.30 11.36
CA SER A 24 -1.07 5.83 10.56
C SER A 24 -2.33 6.10 11.37
N LEU A 25 -2.58 5.31 12.41
CA LEU A 25 -3.79 5.44 13.23
C LEU A 25 -3.79 6.63 14.20
N SER A 26 -2.66 7.33 14.35
CA SER A 26 -2.57 8.57 15.15
C SER A 26 -3.38 9.75 14.60
N HIS A 27 -3.93 9.64 13.38
CA HIS A 27 -4.77 10.67 12.75
C HIS A 27 -6.26 10.33 12.65
N VAL A 28 -6.67 9.09 12.91
CA VAL A 28 -8.07 8.65 12.72
C VAL A 28 -8.96 8.99 13.93
N SER A 29 -8.39 9.27 15.11
CA SER A 29 -9.19 9.41 16.35
C SER A 29 -9.79 10.81 16.61
N LYS A 30 -9.82 11.73 15.63
CA LYS A 30 -10.37 13.09 15.86
C LYS A 30 -11.84 13.27 15.48
N ASP A 31 -12.37 12.48 14.56
CA ASP A 31 -13.76 12.60 14.15
C ASP A 31 -14.52 11.33 14.53
N GLY A 32 -15.14 11.35 15.72
CA GLY A 32 -16.03 10.31 16.22
C GLY A 32 -17.32 10.20 15.40
N ARG A 33 -17.23 9.77 14.14
CA ARG A 33 -18.38 9.40 13.31
C ARG A 33 -18.20 7.98 12.78
N THR A 34 -18.80 7.06 13.52
CA THR A 34 -18.93 5.62 13.24
C THR A 34 -19.93 5.30 12.11
N ASP A 35 -20.46 6.30 11.41
CA ASP A 35 -21.53 6.12 10.42
C ASP A 35 -21.03 5.78 9.00
N GLU A 36 -19.76 6.03 8.67
CA GLU A 36 -19.27 5.94 7.28
C GLU A 36 -18.90 4.52 6.83
N LEU A 37 -18.57 3.60 7.76
CA LEU A 37 -18.32 2.19 7.47
C LEU A 37 -19.62 1.42 7.13
N LEU A 38 -20.77 1.87 7.64
CA LEU A 38 -22.08 1.27 7.33
C LEU A 38 -22.56 1.63 5.91
N TRP A 39 -22.06 2.71 5.31
CA TRP A 39 -22.44 3.11 3.94
C TRP A 39 -21.85 2.19 2.86
N PHE A 40 -20.70 1.54 3.13
CA PHE A 40 -20.12 0.54 2.24
C PHE A 40 -21.05 -0.67 2.01
N PHE A 41 -21.94 -0.96 2.98
CA PHE A 41 -22.92 -2.04 2.89
C PHE A 41 -24.32 -1.57 2.46
N ASN A 42 -24.67 -0.29 2.64
CA ASN A 42 -26.04 0.22 2.41
C ASN A 42 -26.19 1.19 1.22
N GLY A 43 -25.11 1.61 0.56
CA GLY A 43 -25.11 2.69 -0.44
C GLY A 43 -25.59 2.36 -1.86
N PHE A 44 -26.28 1.23 -2.09
CA PHE A 44 -26.94 0.96 -3.37
C PHE A 44 -28.43 1.32 -3.26
N SER A 45 -28.78 2.59 -3.53
CA SER A 45 -30.19 2.95 -3.75
C SER A 45 -30.60 2.49 -5.15
N TRP A 46 -31.51 1.51 -5.19
CA TRP A 46 -31.79 0.62 -6.31
C TRP A 46 -33.01 1.05 -7.17
N ASP A 47 -33.30 2.34 -7.35
CA ASP A 47 -34.69 2.71 -7.70
C ASP A 47 -34.99 3.46 -9.02
N ALA A 48 -34.06 3.64 -9.99
CA ALA A 48 -34.46 4.42 -11.19
C ALA A 48 -33.98 4.02 -12.59
N ALA A 49 -33.04 3.09 -12.79
CA ALA A 49 -32.57 2.73 -14.14
C ALA A 49 -32.96 1.28 -14.51
N ARG A 50 -34.23 1.09 -14.90
CA ARG A 50 -34.85 -0.21 -15.17
C ARG A 50 -34.17 -0.99 -16.32
N SER A 51 -33.75 -2.22 -15.97
CA SER A 51 -33.57 -3.45 -16.78
C SER A 51 -32.70 -3.45 -18.04
N GLY A 52 -32.71 -2.42 -18.89
CA GLY A 52 -31.91 -2.39 -20.12
C GLY A 52 -30.43 -2.11 -19.86
N PHE A 53 -30.14 -1.15 -18.98
CA PHE A 53 -28.76 -0.73 -18.69
C PHE A 53 -27.99 -1.79 -17.90
N THR A 54 -28.63 -2.50 -16.98
CA THR A 54 -28.01 -3.60 -16.22
C THR A 54 -27.68 -4.80 -17.11
N VAL A 55 -28.57 -5.15 -18.04
CA VAL A 55 -28.32 -6.24 -19.01
C VAL A 55 -27.21 -5.85 -19.99
N LEU A 56 -27.20 -4.59 -20.45
CA LEU A 56 -26.14 -4.08 -21.32
C LEU A 56 -24.78 -3.98 -20.59
N ALA A 57 -24.76 -3.50 -19.35
CA ALA A 57 -23.55 -3.39 -18.54
C ALA A 57 -22.98 -4.76 -18.16
N VAL A 58 -23.83 -5.73 -17.84
CA VAL A 58 -23.42 -7.13 -17.62
C VAL A 58 -22.93 -7.75 -18.93
N GLY A 59 -23.61 -7.51 -20.06
CA GLY A 59 -23.16 -7.94 -21.38
C GLY A 59 -21.80 -7.38 -21.77
N VAL A 60 -21.57 -6.08 -21.56
CA VAL A 60 -20.28 -5.41 -21.82
C VAL A 60 -19.20 -5.91 -20.86
N ALA A 61 -19.50 -6.14 -19.59
CA ALA A 61 -18.57 -6.71 -18.62
C ALA A 61 -18.18 -8.16 -18.99
N ILE A 62 -19.12 -8.95 -19.50
CA ILE A 62 -18.86 -10.31 -20.00
C ILE A 62 -17.96 -10.26 -21.24
N VAL A 63 -18.25 -9.39 -22.20
CA VAL A 63 -17.43 -9.25 -23.43
C VAL A 63 -16.02 -8.75 -23.09
N ALA A 64 -15.89 -7.76 -22.19
CA ALA A 64 -14.60 -7.26 -21.74
C ALA A 64 -13.80 -8.32 -20.96
N TYR A 65 -14.47 -9.10 -20.10
CA TYR A 65 -13.85 -10.21 -19.39
C TYR A 65 -13.38 -11.30 -20.37
N LEU A 66 -14.21 -11.70 -21.33
CA LEU A 66 -13.86 -12.68 -22.37
C LEU A 66 -12.69 -12.19 -23.25
N ALA A 67 -12.66 -10.91 -23.62
CA ALA A 67 -11.57 -10.32 -24.39
C ALA A 67 -10.24 -10.30 -23.59
N ALA A 68 -10.29 -9.89 -22.32
CA ALA A 68 -9.14 -9.93 -21.42
C ALA A 68 -8.62 -11.36 -21.21
N TRP A 69 -9.53 -12.34 -21.13
CA TRP A 69 -9.21 -13.75 -20.96
C TRP A 69 -8.61 -14.37 -22.23
N LEU A 70 -9.16 -14.07 -23.41
CA LEU A 70 -8.59 -14.47 -24.70
C LEU A 70 -7.20 -13.86 -24.90
N GLY A 71 -7.01 -12.59 -24.52
CA GLY A 71 -5.70 -11.94 -24.52
C GLY A 71 -4.70 -12.60 -23.56
N TYR A 72 -5.14 -12.97 -22.36
CA TYR A 72 -4.32 -13.70 -21.38
C TYR A 72 -3.94 -15.10 -21.85
N GLY A 73 -4.90 -15.84 -22.44
CA GLY A 73 -4.68 -17.14 -23.06
C GLY A 73 -3.69 -17.08 -24.22
N TRP A 74 -3.80 -16.06 -25.07
CA TRP A 74 -2.88 -15.84 -26.20
C TRP A 74 -1.47 -15.48 -25.72
N ALA A 75 -1.35 -14.60 -24.72
CA ALA A 75 -0.08 -14.24 -24.10
C ALA A 75 0.60 -15.43 -23.40
N CYS A 76 -0.17 -16.32 -22.77
CA CYS A 76 0.37 -17.53 -22.14
C CYS A 76 0.69 -18.65 -23.14
N ALA A 77 -0.02 -18.73 -24.26
CA ALA A 77 0.30 -19.64 -25.37
C ALA A 77 1.63 -19.25 -26.06
N ALA A 78 1.90 -17.94 -26.18
CA ALA A 78 3.17 -17.41 -26.69
C ALA A 78 4.38 -17.76 -25.80
N VAL A 79 4.16 -18.15 -24.53
CA VAL A 79 5.19 -18.50 -23.54
C VAL A 79 5.35 -20.03 -23.37
N GLY A 80 4.70 -20.84 -24.22
CA GLY A 80 5.03 -22.27 -24.40
C GLY A 80 4.39 -23.27 -23.42
N GLY A 81 3.26 -22.97 -22.79
CA GLY A 81 2.61 -23.86 -21.82
C GLY A 81 1.68 -24.92 -22.43
N ARG A 82 2.16 -26.15 -22.67
CA ARG A 82 1.34 -27.29 -23.19
C ARG A 82 0.20 -27.74 -22.26
N ALA A 83 0.21 -27.39 -20.97
CA ALA A 83 -0.82 -27.75 -19.99
C ALA A 83 -2.03 -26.78 -19.94
N LEU A 84 -1.91 -25.64 -20.63
CA LEU A 84 -2.89 -24.56 -20.58
C LEU A 84 -4.19 -24.82 -21.37
N PRO A 85 -4.18 -25.47 -22.55
CA PRO A 85 -5.39 -25.66 -23.35
C PRO A 85 -6.44 -26.55 -22.67
N GLU A 86 -6.01 -27.56 -21.92
CA GLU A 86 -6.91 -28.47 -21.19
C GLU A 86 -7.53 -27.80 -19.94
N ALA A 87 -6.74 -26.99 -19.22
CA ALA A 87 -7.26 -26.18 -18.11
C ALA A 87 -8.27 -25.13 -18.61
N LEU A 88 -8.03 -24.53 -19.78
CA LEU A 88 -8.97 -23.61 -20.45
C LEU A 88 -10.28 -24.28 -20.85
N LYS A 89 -10.22 -25.48 -21.44
CA LYS A 89 -11.42 -26.24 -21.83
C LYS A 89 -12.25 -26.64 -20.60
N ALA A 90 -11.58 -27.05 -19.51
CA ALA A 90 -12.25 -27.35 -18.25
C ALA A 90 -12.91 -26.10 -17.65
N ASP A 91 -12.23 -24.95 -17.67
CA ASP A 91 -12.77 -23.69 -17.14
C ASP A 91 -13.96 -23.17 -17.94
N SER A 92 -13.88 -23.28 -19.28
CA SER A 92 -14.98 -22.92 -20.20
C SER A 92 -16.24 -23.75 -19.93
N ARG A 93 -16.08 -25.07 -19.74
CA ARG A 93 -17.17 -25.99 -19.40
C ARG A 93 -17.79 -25.68 -18.04
N THR A 94 -16.95 -25.33 -17.06
CA THR A 94 -17.40 -25.02 -15.70
C THR A 94 -18.13 -23.68 -15.64
N PHE A 95 -17.67 -22.67 -16.37
CA PHE A 95 -18.36 -21.38 -16.51
C PHE A 95 -19.71 -21.52 -17.21
N ILE A 96 -19.76 -22.24 -18.34
CA ILE A 96 -21.01 -22.50 -19.08
C ILE A 96 -22.02 -23.22 -18.18
N LEU A 97 -21.59 -24.20 -17.40
CA LEU A 97 -22.46 -24.92 -16.45
C LEU A 97 -22.97 -23.99 -15.35
N SER A 98 -22.07 -23.21 -14.72
CA SER A 98 -22.41 -22.30 -13.62
C SER A 98 -23.36 -21.18 -14.07
N PHE A 99 -23.12 -20.62 -15.26
CA PHE A 99 -23.98 -19.61 -15.87
C PHE A 99 -25.34 -20.19 -16.27
N SER A 100 -25.36 -21.39 -16.87
CA SER A 100 -26.61 -22.06 -17.25
C SER A 100 -27.47 -22.40 -16.04
N VAL A 101 -26.86 -22.82 -14.92
CA VAL A 101 -27.56 -23.07 -13.66
C VAL A 101 -28.09 -21.76 -13.06
N ALA A 102 -27.29 -20.70 -13.01
CA ALA A 102 -27.74 -19.39 -12.52
C ALA A 102 -28.89 -18.80 -13.39
N PHE A 103 -28.82 -18.99 -14.71
CA PHE A 103 -29.84 -18.57 -15.66
C PHE A 103 -31.14 -19.36 -15.49
N VAL A 104 -31.06 -20.70 -15.39
CA VAL A 104 -32.24 -21.56 -15.17
C VAL A 104 -32.90 -21.30 -13.82
N LEU A 105 -32.11 -21.09 -12.76
CA LEU A 105 -32.61 -20.69 -11.45
C LEU A 105 -33.27 -19.31 -11.50
N GLY A 106 -32.71 -18.36 -12.25
CA GLY A 106 -33.31 -17.02 -12.43
C GLY A 106 -34.59 -17.00 -13.24
N VAL A 107 -34.73 -17.90 -14.21
CA VAL A 107 -35.94 -18.02 -15.03
C VAL A 107 -37.05 -18.80 -14.31
N ARG A 108 -36.71 -19.79 -13.48
CA ARG A 108 -37.71 -20.60 -12.75
C ARG A 108 -38.15 -20.00 -11.42
N CYS A 109 -37.32 -19.21 -10.78
CA CYS A 109 -37.65 -18.58 -9.51
C CYS A 109 -38.32 -17.23 -9.77
N ASN A 110 -39.66 -17.22 -9.82
CA ASN A 110 -40.49 -16.02 -9.66
C ASN A 110 -40.39 -15.47 -8.21
N VAL A 111 -39.16 -15.36 -7.69
CA VAL A 111 -38.82 -15.18 -6.28
C VAL A 111 -38.28 -13.78 -6.09
N ASP A 112 -38.63 -13.18 -4.94
CA ASP A 112 -38.06 -11.95 -4.39
C ASP A 112 -36.64 -11.67 -4.87
N ARG A 113 -36.51 -10.60 -5.68
CA ARG A 113 -35.26 -10.16 -6.32
C ARG A 113 -34.04 -10.14 -5.39
N PRO A 114 -34.15 -9.74 -4.10
CA PRO A 114 -32.99 -9.74 -3.20
C PRO A 114 -32.39 -11.15 -2.99
N LYS A 115 -33.22 -12.16 -2.73
CA LYS A 115 -32.73 -13.54 -2.45
C LYS A 115 -32.03 -14.15 -3.67
N PHE A 116 -32.50 -13.82 -4.86
CA PHE A 116 -31.87 -14.21 -6.12
C PHE A 116 -30.46 -13.63 -6.28
N PHE A 117 -30.28 -12.31 -6.01
CA PHE A 117 -28.96 -11.68 -6.07
C PHE A 117 -27.99 -12.23 -5.03
N HIS A 118 -28.43 -12.46 -3.79
CA HIS A 118 -27.59 -13.07 -2.75
C HIS A 118 -27.14 -14.49 -3.14
N THR A 119 -28.03 -15.27 -3.75
CA THR A 119 -27.71 -16.63 -4.22
C THR A 119 -26.69 -16.60 -5.35
N ILE A 120 -26.87 -15.72 -6.35
CA ILE A 120 -25.89 -15.52 -7.43
C ILE A 120 -24.54 -15.04 -6.89
N ALA A 121 -24.55 -14.08 -5.95
CA ALA A 121 -23.33 -13.59 -5.33
C ALA A 121 -22.59 -14.71 -4.58
N ALA A 122 -23.30 -15.54 -3.82
CA ALA A 122 -22.71 -16.68 -3.12
C ALA A 122 -22.10 -17.70 -4.09
N PHE A 123 -22.80 -18.04 -5.18
CA PHE A 123 -22.28 -18.93 -6.24
C PHE A 123 -21.04 -18.33 -6.93
N TYR A 124 -21.07 -17.03 -7.23
CA TYR A 124 -19.96 -16.33 -7.86
C TYR A 124 -18.72 -16.27 -6.94
N VAL A 125 -18.92 -15.99 -5.65
CA VAL A 125 -17.86 -16.03 -4.63
C VAL A 125 -17.28 -17.44 -4.48
N ALA A 126 -18.13 -18.47 -4.40
CA ALA A 126 -17.70 -19.87 -4.34
C ALA A 126 -16.91 -20.28 -5.60
N PHE A 127 -17.34 -19.81 -6.77
CA PHE A 127 -16.66 -20.04 -8.05
C PHE A 127 -15.28 -19.36 -8.10
N ILE A 128 -15.18 -18.09 -7.69
CA ILE A 128 -13.90 -17.39 -7.57
C ILE A 128 -12.99 -18.12 -6.57
N ALA A 129 -13.52 -18.49 -5.40
CA ALA A 129 -12.77 -19.24 -4.39
C ALA A 129 -12.26 -20.57 -4.95
N TRP A 130 -13.08 -21.31 -5.69
CA TRP A 130 -12.67 -22.55 -6.36
C TRP A 130 -11.57 -22.33 -7.39
N LYS A 131 -11.70 -21.32 -8.26
CA LYS A 131 -10.65 -20.96 -9.23
C LYS A 131 -9.36 -20.55 -8.54
N LEU A 132 -9.46 -19.76 -7.47
CA LEU A 132 -8.32 -19.36 -6.67
C LEU A 132 -7.65 -20.59 -6.05
N ILE A 133 -8.41 -21.53 -5.48
CA ILE A 133 -7.87 -22.80 -4.97
C ILE A 133 -7.19 -23.61 -6.07
N TYR A 134 -7.77 -23.70 -7.26
CA TYR A 134 -7.19 -24.44 -8.39
C TYR A 134 -5.92 -23.78 -8.93
N PHE A 135 -5.94 -22.45 -9.08
CA PHE A 135 -4.78 -21.65 -9.46
C PHE A 135 -3.66 -21.78 -8.43
N LEU A 136 -3.99 -21.63 -7.14
CA LEU A 136 -3.07 -21.85 -6.04
C LEU A 136 -2.53 -23.28 -6.10
N ARG A 137 -3.37 -24.32 -6.27
CA ARG A 137 -2.91 -25.71 -6.46
C ARG A 137 -1.97 -25.88 -7.66
N GLY A 138 -2.21 -25.20 -8.77
CA GLY A 138 -1.30 -25.17 -9.92
C GLY A 138 0.04 -24.50 -9.59
N LEU A 139 0.00 -23.41 -8.82
CA LEU A 139 1.19 -22.74 -8.28
C LEU A 139 1.96 -23.66 -7.30
N LEU A 140 1.24 -24.39 -6.43
CA LEU A 140 1.76 -25.35 -5.45
C LEU A 140 2.44 -26.55 -6.13
N LYS A 141 1.88 -27.01 -7.27
CA LYS A 141 2.40 -28.11 -8.08
C LYS A 141 3.58 -27.73 -8.97
N ARG A 142 3.83 -26.43 -9.18
CA ARG A 142 5.00 -25.98 -9.92
C ARG A 142 6.25 -26.28 -9.09
N GLU A 143 7.23 -26.96 -9.70
CA GLU A 143 8.50 -27.27 -9.03
C GLU A 143 9.41 -26.04 -8.86
N GLY A 144 9.06 -24.90 -9.49
CA GLY A 144 9.80 -23.65 -9.41
C GLY A 144 9.02 -22.52 -8.73
N VAL A 145 9.71 -21.76 -7.87
CA VAL A 145 9.22 -20.48 -7.33
C VAL A 145 9.19 -19.44 -8.45
N PRO A 146 8.12 -18.63 -8.58
CA PRO A 146 8.13 -17.52 -9.53
C PRO A 146 9.35 -16.61 -9.33
N SER A 147 9.88 -16.07 -10.42
CA SER A 147 10.95 -15.09 -10.37
C SER A 147 10.47 -13.80 -9.69
N ALA A 148 11.41 -12.95 -9.24
CA ALA A 148 11.05 -11.67 -8.64
C ALA A 148 10.20 -10.79 -9.59
N GLY A 149 10.50 -10.81 -10.90
CA GLY A 149 9.71 -10.11 -11.90
C GLY A 149 8.30 -10.68 -12.08
N GLN A 150 8.13 -12.00 -11.97
CA GLN A 150 6.80 -12.61 -11.98
C GLN A 150 6.00 -12.26 -10.73
N VAL A 151 6.63 -12.27 -9.55
CA VAL A 151 5.96 -11.84 -8.30
C VAL A 151 5.55 -10.37 -8.37
N PHE A 152 6.43 -9.50 -8.87
CA PHE A 152 6.10 -8.09 -9.13
C PHE A 152 4.88 -7.97 -10.05
N ALA A 153 4.87 -8.65 -11.19
CA ALA A 153 3.77 -8.60 -12.15
C ALA A 153 2.46 -9.12 -11.56
N ILE A 154 2.50 -10.19 -10.76
CA ILE A 154 1.32 -10.75 -10.07
C ILE A 154 0.73 -9.74 -9.09
N PHE A 155 1.56 -9.13 -8.23
CA PHE A 155 1.08 -8.13 -7.27
C PHE A 155 0.58 -6.87 -7.97
N LEU A 156 1.31 -6.38 -8.98
CA LEU A 156 0.89 -5.20 -9.74
C LEU A 156 -0.46 -5.45 -10.42
N ALA A 157 -0.64 -6.60 -11.09
CA ALA A 157 -1.90 -6.95 -11.71
C ALA A 157 -3.04 -7.06 -10.69
N THR A 158 -2.76 -7.63 -9.51
CA THR A 158 -3.75 -7.79 -8.44
C THR A 158 -4.18 -6.42 -7.89
N TYR A 159 -3.23 -5.56 -7.52
CA TYR A 159 -3.55 -4.24 -6.98
C TYR A 159 -4.17 -3.33 -8.04
N ALA A 160 -3.67 -3.35 -9.28
CA ALA A 160 -4.25 -2.59 -10.38
C ALA A 160 -5.70 -3.03 -10.69
N ALA A 161 -6.00 -4.32 -10.61
CA ALA A 161 -7.38 -4.82 -10.77
C ALA A 161 -8.31 -4.25 -9.68
N VAL A 162 -7.85 -4.16 -8.43
CA VAL A 162 -8.60 -3.50 -7.34
C VAL A 162 -8.73 -2.01 -7.62
N ASN A 163 -7.67 -1.35 -8.07
CA ASN A 163 -7.64 0.08 -8.38
C ASN A 163 -8.65 0.48 -9.46
N VAL A 164 -8.89 -0.35 -10.48
CA VAL A 164 -9.92 -0.09 -11.53
C VAL A 164 -11.29 0.20 -10.93
N LEU A 165 -11.64 -0.49 -9.84
CA LEU A 165 -12.89 -0.26 -9.10
C LEU A 165 -12.72 0.82 -8.04
N HIS A 166 -11.64 0.74 -7.26
CA HIS A 166 -11.43 1.60 -6.11
C HIS A 166 -11.24 3.07 -6.48
N SER A 167 -10.51 3.38 -7.56
CA SER A 167 -10.32 4.76 -8.03
C SER A 167 -11.61 5.51 -8.36
N ARG A 168 -12.73 4.80 -8.57
CA ARG A 168 -14.06 5.38 -8.83
C ARG A 168 -14.85 5.68 -7.56
N THR A 169 -14.37 5.21 -6.42
CA THR A 169 -14.96 5.51 -5.11
C THR A 169 -14.54 6.90 -4.65
N ARG A 170 -15.07 7.35 -3.51
CA ARG A 170 -14.64 8.60 -2.89
C ARG A 170 -13.29 8.40 -2.19
N PRO A 171 -12.33 9.35 -2.33
CA PRO A 171 -11.13 9.39 -1.50
C PRO A 171 -11.51 9.50 -0.01
N MET A 172 -10.69 8.93 0.87
CA MET A 172 -10.96 8.91 2.32
C MET A 172 -9.80 9.47 3.14
N GLY A 173 -10.10 9.93 4.35
CA GLY A 173 -9.09 10.50 5.27
C GLY A 173 -8.29 11.63 4.62
N ASP A 174 -6.97 11.57 4.70
CA ASP A 174 -6.07 12.60 4.17
C ASP A 174 -5.87 12.55 2.64
N GLU A 175 -6.41 11.53 1.97
CA GLU A 175 -6.22 11.29 0.53
C GLU A 175 -6.52 12.52 -0.36
N PRO A 176 -7.65 13.24 -0.19
CA PRO A 176 -7.94 14.40 -1.02
C PRO A 176 -6.88 15.50 -0.91
N HIS A 177 -6.23 15.67 0.24
CA HIS A 177 -5.26 16.73 0.45
C HIS A 177 -3.96 16.49 -0.33
N TYR A 178 -3.52 15.23 -0.41
CA TYR A 178 -2.40 14.86 -1.29
C TYR A 178 -2.72 15.07 -2.77
N LEU A 179 -3.98 14.80 -3.16
CA LEU A 179 -4.44 15.03 -4.53
C LEU A 179 -4.55 16.52 -4.88
N VAL A 180 -4.95 17.39 -3.94
CA VAL A 180 -4.91 18.85 -4.14
C VAL A 180 -3.47 19.34 -4.29
N MET A 181 -2.52 18.83 -3.50
CA MET A 181 -1.11 19.17 -3.65
C MET A 181 -0.56 18.72 -5.02
N ALA A 182 -0.92 17.52 -5.48
CA ALA A 182 -0.54 17.04 -6.80
C ALA A 182 -1.19 17.88 -7.92
N HIS A 183 -2.41 18.38 -7.72
CA HIS A 183 -3.06 19.30 -8.64
C HIS A 183 -2.26 20.59 -8.80
N SER A 184 -1.92 21.26 -7.69
CA SER A 184 -1.11 22.48 -7.67
C SER A 184 0.24 22.26 -8.37
N LEU A 185 0.93 21.16 -8.08
CA LEU A 185 2.20 20.82 -8.75
C LEU A 185 2.07 20.67 -10.27
N VAL A 186 0.98 20.07 -10.75
CA VAL A 186 0.77 19.77 -12.18
C VAL A 186 0.26 20.98 -12.95
N HIS A 187 -0.67 21.73 -12.38
CA HIS A 187 -1.37 22.83 -13.07
C HIS A 187 -0.78 24.20 -12.78
N ASP A 188 -0.28 24.41 -11.55
CA ASP A 188 0.22 25.71 -11.08
C ASP A 188 1.75 25.73 -10.98
N GLY A 189 2.40 24.55 -10.87
CA GLY A 189 3.84 24.42 -10.81
C GLY A 189 4.44 24.76 -9.44
N ASP A 190 3.61 24.82 -8.40
CA ASP A 190 4.04 25.13 -7.04
C ASP A 190 3.33 24.22 -5.99
N LEU A 191 3.38 24.61 -4.72
CA LEU A 191 2.72 23.92 -3.60
C LEU A 191 1.84 24.87 -2.78
N GLU A 192 1.57 26.05 -3.34
CA GLU A 192 0.66 27.05 -2.78
C GLU A 192 -0.77 26.62 -3.13
N LEU A 193 -1.64 26.54 -2.13
CA LEU A 193 -2.97 25.92 -2.28
C LEU A 193 -4.13 26.92 -2.18
N SER A 194 -3.87 28.21 -1.97
CA SER A 194 -4.93 29.21 -1.75
C SER A 194 -5.86 29.30 -2.95
N ASN A 195 -5.28 29.38 -4.16
CA ASN A 195 -6.03 29.39 -5.42
C ASN A 195 -6.84 28.09 -5.60
N ASN A 196 -6.29 26.92 -5.25
CA ASN A 196 -6.95 25.64 -5.43
C ASN A 196 -8.14 25.47 -4.48
N TYR A 197 -8.00 25.89 -3.22
CA TYR A 197 -9.10 25.89 -2.26
C TYR A 197 -10.19 26.90 -2.66
N ALA A 198 -9.81 28.09 -3.11
CA ALA A 198 -10.74 29.11 -3.60
C ALA A 198 -11.52 28.64 -4.84
N SER A 199 -10.83 27.97 -5.78
CA SER A 199 -11.41 27.45 -7.02
C SER A 199 -12.13 26.11 -6.84
N ARG A 200 -12.05 25.51 -5.64
CA ARG A 200 -12.61 24.20 -5.29
C ARG A 200 -12.11 23.07 -6.20
N ASP A 201 -10.83 23.09 -6.56
CA ASP A 201 -10.23 22.09 -7.47
C ASP A 201 -10.32 20.64 -6.94
N TYR A 202 -10.48 20.47 -5.63
CA TYR A 202 -10.73 19.19 -5.00
C TYR A 202 -12.01 18.50 -5.51
N ARG A 203 -12.99 19.25 -6.03
CA ARG A 203 -14.25 18.69 -6.58
C ARG A 203 -14.04 17.77 -7.77
N ARG A 204 -12.87 17.80 -8.41
CA ARG A 204 -12.52 16.84 -9.49
C ARG A 204 -12.42 15.39 -9.02
N PHE A 205 -12.21 15.17 -7.72
CA PHE A 205 -12.03 13.84 -7.14
C PHE A 205 -12.74 13.66 -5.80
N PHE A 206 -13.22 14.74 -5.18
CA PHE A 206 -13.90 14.73 -3.90
C PHE A 206 -15.21 15.52 -3.98
N ASP A 207 -16.31 14.79 -4.16
CA ASP A 207 -17.68 15.30 -4.36
C ASP A 207 -18.33 15.70 -3.02
N GLN A 208 -17.73 16.69 -2.35
CA GLN A 208 -18.31 17.38 -1.19
C GLN A 208 -18.30 18.89 -1.41
N ASP A 209 -19.26 19.57 -0.78
CA ASP A 209 -19.41 21.01 -0.97
C ASP A 209 -18.24 21.81 -0.43
N GLU A 210 -17.69 21.34 0.70
CA GLU A 210 -16.52 21.89 1.37
C GLU A 210 -15.63 20.75 1.86
N ILE A 211 -14.32 20.97 1.79
CA ILE A 211 -13.33 20.12 2.45
C ILE A 211 -12.73 20.89 3.62
N HIS A 212 -12.61 20.26 4.78
CA HIS A 212 -11.90 20.87 5.90
C HIS A 212 -10.43 21.05 5.49
N TRP A 213 -10.01 22.28 5.25
CA TRP A 213 -8.66 22.62 4.84
C TRP A 213 -7.58 22.06 5.80
N HIS A 214 -6.67 21.25 5.28
CA HIS A 214 -5.46 20.80 5.99
C HIS A 214 -4.26 21.68 5.59
N GLY A 215 -4.44 23.01 5.77
CA GLY A 215 -3.49 24.03 5.32
C GLY A 215 -3.04 24.97 6.43
N ARG A 216 -1.80 25.48 6.32
CA ARG A 216 -1.21 26.54 7.13
C ARG A 216 -1.32 27.86 6.38
N PRO A 217 -2.14 28.80 6.86
CA PRO A 217 -2.04 30.17 6.42
C PRO A 217 -0.66 30.74 6.78
N ARG A 218 -0.06 31.47 5.85
CA ARG A 218 1.16 32.25 6.08
C ARG A 218 1.00 33.59 5.40
N GLU A 219 1.42 34.64 6.09
CA GLU A 219 1.63 35.94 5.48
C GLU A 219 3.08 36.03 4.99
N LEU A 220 3.24 36.33 3.70
CA LEU A 220 4.54 36.55 3.08
C LEU A 220 5.04 37.97 3.42
N PRO A 221 6.36 38.24 3.31
CA PRO A 221 6.91 39.57 3.58
C PRO A 221 6.32 40.70 2.71
N ASP A 222 5.70 40.36 1.58
CA ASP A 222 5.01 41.28 0.68
C ASP A 222 3.53 41.51 1.04
N GLY A 223 3.06 40.95 2.17
CA GLY A 223 1.68 41.07 2.67
C GLY A 223 0.68 40.08 2.06
N ARG A 224 1.09 39.24 1.11
CA ARG A 224 0.20 38.21 0.55
C ARG A 224 -0.06 37.09 1.56
N LYS A 225 -1.31 36.65 1.65
CA LYS A 225 -1.70 35.47 2.45
C LYS A 225 -1.75 34.25 1.55
N VAL A 226 -0.95 33.26 1.88
CA VAL A 226 -0.82 31.99 1.15
C VAL A 226 -1.12 30.81 2.08
N VAL A 227 -1.47 29.66 1.49
CA VAL A 227 -1.82 28.45 2.24
C VAL A 227 -0.96 27.31 1.74
N TYR A 228 -0.15 26.73 2.63
CA TYR A 228 0.63 25.53 2.34
C TYR A 228 0.07 24.33 3.10
N SER A 229 0.14 23.13 2.56
CA SER A 229 -0.33 21.92 3.26
C SER A 229 0.41 21.66 4.58
N TRP A 230 -0.22 21.00 5.56
CA TRP A 230 0.52 20.43 6.71
C TRP A 230 1.15 19.07 6.41
N HIS A 231 0.75 18.48 5.29
CA HIS A 231 1.28 17.22 4.79
C HIS A 231 2.62 17.42 4.10
N ASP A 232 3.47 16.41 4.22
CA ASP A 232 4.79 16.43 3.61
C ASP A 232 4.69 16.27 2.07
N ALA A 233 5.49 17.04 1.33
CA ALA A 233 5.34 17.19 -0.13
C ALA A 233 5.76 15.95 -0.95
N GLY A 234 6.53 15.03 -0.37
CA GLY A 234 7.14 13.93 -1.11
C GLY A 234 6.13 12.99 -1.76
N LEU A 235 4.98 12.73 -1.12
CA LEU A 235 3.94 11.92 -1.74
C LEU A 235 3.30 12.62 -2.94
N ALA A 236 2.97 13.92 -2.80
CA ALA A 236 2.39 14.71 -3.88
C ALA A 236 3.32 14.76 -5.10
N ILE A 237 4.63 14.95 -4.87
CA ILE A 237 5.66 14.92 -5.91
C ILE A 237 5.73 13.54 -6.59
N LEU A 238 5.66 12.45 -5.82
CA LEU A 238 5.70 11.09 -6.34
C LEU A 238 4.51 10.79 -7.27
N ILE A 239 3.31 11.26 -6.91
CA ILE A 239 2.08 10.96 -7.65
C ILE A 239 1.74 11.99 -8.74
N ALA A 240 2.35 13.17 -8.73
CA ALA A 240 2.09 14.25 -9.69
C ALA A 240 2.16 13.79 -11.16
N PRO A 241 3.16 12.99 -11.60
CA PRO A 241 3.18 12.48 -12.97
C PRO A 241 1.94 11.66 -13.32
N GLY A 242 1.39 10.89 -12.36
CA GLY A 242 0.15 10.15 -12.54
C GLY A 242 -1.07 11.08 -12.55
N TYR A 243 -1.08 12.08 -11.68
CA TYR A 243 -2.18 13.05 -11.59
C TYR A 243 -2.43 13.76 -12.92
N ALA A 244 -1.36 14.08 -13.66
CA ALA A 244 -1.43 14.70 -14.98
C ALA A 244 -2.27 13.91 -16.01
N PHE A 245 -2.42 12.59 -15.85
CA PHE A 245 -3.24 11.75 -16.73
C PHE A 245 -4.67 11.53 -16.19
N SER A 246 -4.83 11.42 -14.88
CA SER A 246 -6.15 11.31 -14.23
C SER A 246 -6.06 11.74 -12.77
N PRO A 247 -7.12 12.31 -12.19
CA PRO A 247 -7.09 12.78 -10.81
C PRO A 247 -6.78 11.72 -9.76
N ARG A 248 -7.14 10.44 -9.96
CA ARG A 248 -7.02 9.40 -8.93
C ARG A 248 -6.47 8.05 -9.40
N PHE A 249 -6.88 7.56 -10.57
CA PHE A 249 -6.50 6.23 -11.06
C PHE A 249 -4.98 6.07 -11.22
N TRP A 250 -4.34 6.99 -11.94
CA TRP A 250 -2.89 6.95 -12.21
C TRP A 250 -2.01 7.27 -10.98
N PRO A 251 -2.38 8.22 -10.09
CA PRO A 251 -1.77 8.33 -8.75
C PRO A 251 -1.77 7.00 -7.98
N LEU A 252 -2.92 6.34 -7.90
CA LEU A 252 -3.04 5.03 -7.25
C LEU A 252 -2.24 3.94 -7.98
N PHE A 253 -2.14 4.00 -9.31
CA PHE A 253 -1.35 3.04 -10.08
C PHE A 253 0.15 3.16 -9.79
N ILE A 254 0.67 4.39 -9.58
CA ILE A 254 2.05 4.61 -9.11
C ILE A 254 2.25 3.95 -7.73
N LEU A 255 1.27 4.05 -6.83
CA LEU A 255 1.33 3.40 -5.52
C LEU A 255 1.16 1.88 -5.62
N ASN A 256 0.36 1.36 -6.56
CA ASN A 256 0.31 -0.07 -6.85
C ASN A 256 1.69 -0.59 -7.30
N ILE A 257 2.42 0.17 -8.12
CA ILE A 257 3.81 -0.15 -8.53
C ILE A 257 4.72 -0.17 -7.31
N ALA A 258 4.66 0.85 -6.45
CA ALA A 258 5.44 0.90 -5.21
C ALA A 258 5.11 -0.29 -4.29
N CYS A 259 3.84 -0.68 -4.18
CA CYS A 259 3.41 -1.82 -3.38
C CYS A 259 3.87 -3.16 -3.96
N ALA A 260 3.84 -3.31 -5.28
CA ALA A 260 4.38 -4.49 -5.95
C ALA A 260 5.91 -4.59 -5.76
N ALA A 261 6.61 -3.45 -5.81
CA ALA A 261 8.05 -3.37 -5.54
C ALA A 261 8.37 -3.71 -4.07
N LEU A 262 7.55 -3.24 -3.12
CA LEU A 262 7.61 -3.62 -1.71
C LEU A 262 7.52 -5.14 -1.55
N MET A 263 6.45 -5.77 -2.04
CA MET A 263 6.26 -7.21 -1.86
C MET A 263 7.34 -8.04 -2.58
N THR A 264 7.82 -7.57 -3.74
CA THR A 264 8.96 -8.19 -4.42
C THR A 264 10.24 -8.08 -3.59
N THR A 265 10.46 -6.94 -2.93
CA THR A 265 11.62 -6.74 -2.05
C THR A 265 11.52 -7.59 -0.79
N VAL A 266 10.31 -7.78 -0.25
CA VAL A 266 10.03 -8.75 0.82
C VAL A 266 10.42 -10.16 0.38
N LEU A 267 9.94 -10.64 -0.77
CA LEU A 267 10.31 -11.96 -1.30
C LEU A 267 11.83 -12.14 -1.40
N LEU A 268 12.52 -11.12 -1.92
CA LEU A 268 13.98 -11.12 -2.05
C LEU A 268 14.67 -11.12 -0.68
N LEU A 269 14.20 -10.31 0.27
CA LEU A 269 14.70 -10.32 1.64
C LEU A 269 14.54 -11.70 2.28
N LEU A 270 13.38 -12.35 2.12
CA LEU A 270 13.16 -13.70 2.64
C LEU A 270 14.08 -14.74 2.00
N LYS A 271 14.34 -14.61 0.68
CA LYS A 271 15.35 -15.42 0.00
C LYS A 271 16.73 -15.22 0.62
N ASP A 272 17.12 -13.99 0.90
CA ASP A 272 18.43 -13.65 1.46
C ASP A 272 18.61 -14.13 2.92
N LEU A 273 17.51 -14.27 3.64
CA LEU A 273 17.46 -14.89 4.97
C LEU A 273 17.49 -16.43 4.94
N GLY A 274 17.54 -17.04 3.74
CA GLY A 274 17.69 -18.48 3.56
C GLY A 274 16.37 -19.26 3.58
N LEU A 275 15.22 -18.61 3.36
CA LEU A 275 13.94 -19.32 3.31
C LEU A 275 13.81 -20.20 2.07
N GLY A 276 13.15 -21.34 2.29
CA GLY A 276 12.70 -22.25 1.25
C GLY A 276 11.84 -21.53 0.22
N GLY A 277 11.92 -22.01 -1.02
CA GLY A 277 11.32 -21.33 -2.16
C GLY A 277 9.80 -21.14 -2.07
N ARG A 278 9.09 -22.18 -1.63
CA ARG A 278 7.63 -22.17 -1.41
C ARG A 278 7.27 -21.31 -0.21
N ASP A 279 8.05 -21.44 0.85
CA ASP A 279 7.82 -20.78 2.13
C ASP A 279 7.84 -19.25 2.00
N ARG A 280 8.86 -18.71 1.32
CA ARG A 280 8.94 -17.28 1.04
C ARG A 280 7.80 -16.79 0.15
N LEU A 281 7.37 -17.61 -0.82
CA LEU A 281 6.27 -17.25 -1.71
C LEU A 281 4.95 -17.16 -0.94
N TYR A 282 4.65 -18.15 -0.09
CA TYR A 282 3.42 -18.12 0.72
C TYR A 282 3.44 -16.98 1.73
N ALA A 283 4.56 -16.72 2.39
CA ALA A 283 4.68 -15.58 3.29
C ALA A 283 4.43 -14.27 2.52
N THR A 284 5.09 -14.07 1.38
CA THR A 284 4.88 -12.86 0.57
C THR A 284 3.42 -12.73 0.10
N LEU A 285 2.81 -13.79 -0.41
CA LEU A 285 1.40 -13.77 -0.84
C LEU A 285 0.45 -13.49 0.32
N ALA A 286 0.66 -14.15 1.46
CA ALA A 286 -0.22 -14.01 2.61
C ALA A 286 -0.20 -12.58 3.17
N PHE A 287 0.97 -11.96 3.33
CA PHE A 287 1.05 -10.57 3.79
C PHE A 287 0.68 -9.54 2.74
N GLY A 288 1.01 -9.79 1.47
CA GLY A 288 0.68 -8.85 0.39
C GLY A 288 -0.82 -8.78 0.10
N LEU A 289 -1.56 -9.86 0.38
CA LEU A 289 -2.99 -9.94 0.10
C LEU A 289 -3.87 -9.74 1.35
N THR A 290 -3.27 -9.47 2.51
CA THR A 290 -3.98 -9.23 3.77
C THR A 290 -3.89 -7.75 4.16
N PRO A 291 -4.89 -7.19 4.86
CA PRO A 291 -4.74 -5.88 5.51
C PRO A 291 -3.50 -5.84 6.41
N PRO A 292 -2.82 -4.69 6.50
CA PRO A 292 -3.18 -3.41 5.91
C PRO A 292 -2.63 -3.21 4.50
N ILE A 293 -1.77 -4.10 3.97
CA ILE A 293 -1.10 -3.90 2.67
C ILE A 293 -2.08 -3.78 1.52
N VAL A 294 -3.04 -4.69 1.42
CA VAL A 294 -4.00 -4.66 0.31
C VAL A 294 -4.87 -3.39 0.31
N PHE A 295 -5.08 -2.78 1.48
CA PHE A 295 -5.81 -1.51 1.63
C PHE A 295 -4.92 -0.35 1.21
N TYR A 296 -3.73 -0.22 1.80
CA TYR A 296 -2.80 0.86 1.47
C TYR A 296 -2.29 0.82 0.03
N ALA A 297 -2.29 -0.36 -0.60
CA ALA A 297 -1.98 -0.48 -2.03
C ALA A 297 -2.90 0.40 -2.90
N ASN A 298 -4.13 0.68 -2.45
CA ASN A 298 -5.15 1.40 -3.20
C ASN A 298 -5.59 2.71 -2.52
N GLN A 299 -4.77 3.30 -1.65
CA GLN A 299 -5.03 4.61 -1.07
C GLN A 299 -3.84 5.54 -1.30
N VAL A 300 -4.09 6.83 -1.56
CA VAL A 300 -3.02 7.84 -1.71
C VAL A 300 -2.47 8.23 -0.34
N PHE A 301 -1.55 7.39 0.14
CA PHE A 301 -0.94 7.49 1.45
C PHE A 301 0.58 7.21 1.37
N PRO A 302 1.41 7.88 2.19
CA PRO A 302 2.87 7.74 2.12
C PRO A 302 3.41 6.40 2.65
N GLU A 303 2.57 5.59 3.28
CA GLU A 303 2.87 4.36 3.99
C GLU A 303 3.52 3.32 3.10
N VAL A 304 2.95 3.07 1.91
CA VAL A 304 3.48 2.09 0.94
C VAL A 304 4.87 2.47 0.44
N PRO A 305 5.09 3.68 -0.13
CA PRO A 305 6.42 4.06 -0.59
C PRO A 305 7.42 4.11 0.58
N ALA A 306 7.00 4.52 1.78
CA ALA A 306 7.86 4.50 2.96
C ALA A 306 8.25 3.06 3.35
N ALA A 307 7.29 2.14 3.41
CA ALA A 307 7.55 0.72 3.69
C ALA A 307 8.48 0.10 2.65
N PHE A 308 8.31 0.43 1.37
CA PHE A 308 9.21 -0.01 0.29
C PHE A 308 10.66 0.45 0.55
N LEU A 309 10.87 1.74 0.79
CA LEU A 309 12.20 2.30 1.05
C LEU A 309 12.83 1.69 2.31
N LEU A 310 12.04 1.50 3.37
CA LEU A 310 12.48 0.88 4.62
C LEU A 310 12.97 -0.55 4.40
N ILE A 311 12.16 -1.39 3.77
CA ILE A 311 12.50 -2.79 3.51
C ILE A 311 13.68 -2.91 2.53
N LEU A 312 13.75 -2.04 1.53
CA LEU A 312 14.86 -1.99 0.60
C LEU A 312 16.18 -1.63 1.32
N GLY A 313 16.17 -0.58 2.14
CA GLY A 313 17.32 -0.14 2.93
C GLY A 313 17.76 -1.22 3.92
N LEU A 314 16.81 -1.78 4.68
CA LEU A 314 17.06 -2.86 5.63
C LEU A 314 17.69 -4.08 4.94
N ARG A 315 17.15 -4.51 3.80
CA ARG A 315 17.72 -5.60 3.00
C ARG A 315 19.17 -5.33 2.62
N GLN A 316 19.50 -4.09 2.23
CA GLN A 316 20.89 -3.73 1.90
C GLN A 316 21.83 -3.75 3.11
N VAL A 317 21.37 -3.26 4.27
CA VAL A 317 22.13 -3.28 5.53
C VAL A 317 22.42 -4.71 5.98
N LEU A 318 21.43 -5.60 5.89
CA LEU A 318 21.57 -7.00 6.29
C LEU A 318 22.54 -7.75 5.38
N LEU A 319 22.52 -7.45 4.08
CA LEU A 319 23.38 -8.06 3.07
C LEU A 319 24.72 -7.38 2.87
N LEU A 320 25.03 -6.30 3.60
CA LEU A 320 26.21 -5.47 3.37
C LEU A 320 27.49 -6.34 3.45
N PRO A 321 28.21 -6.58 2.33
CA PRO A 321 29.54 -7.16 2.38
C PRO A 321 30.54 -6.09 2.79
N ASP A 322 31.73 -6.54 3.19
CA ASP A 322 32.83 -5.65 3.55
C ASP A 322 33.13 -4.67 2.39
N LYS A 323 32.88 -3.37 2.60
CA LYS A 323 33.20 -2.22 1.71
C LYS A 323 32.31 -2.00 0.47
N SER A 324 31.02 -2.34 0.47
CA SER A 324 30.15 -2.12 -0.71
C SER A 324 29.58 -0.69 -0.83
N VAL A 325 30.22 0.16 -1.64
CA VAL A 325 29.76 1.53 -1.96
C VAL A 325 28.33 1.55 -2.52
N ARG A 326 28.02 0.64 -3.46
CA ARG A 326 26.68 0.55 -4.08
C ARG A 326 25.57 0.35 -3.04
N ARG A 327 25.80 -0.50 -2.04
CA ARG A 327 24.79 -0.76 -1.00
C ARG A 327 24.68 0.43 -0.04
N CYS A 328 25.79 1.04 0.34
CA CYS A 328 25.77 2.29 1.11
C CYS A 328 25.00 3.41 0.40
N LEU A 329 25.16 3.52 -0.92
CA LEU A 329 24.40 4.49 -1.72
C LEU A 329 22.89 4.20 -1.69
N ILE A 330 22.48 2.94 -1.89
CA ILE A 330 21.06 2.56 -1.82
C ILE A 330 20.49 2.85 -0.42
N ILE A 331 21.23 2.54 0.64
CA ILE A 331 20.82 2.85 2.03
C ILE A 331 20.68 4.37 2.20
N GLY A 332 21.68 5.14 1.75
CA GLY A 332 21.67 6.60 1.82
C GLY A 332 20.48 7.21 1.08
N LEU A 333 20.16 6.72 -0.10
CA LEU A 333 18.99 7.13 -0.89
C LEU A 333 17.67 6.77 -0.20
N CYS A 334 17.56 5.59 0.41
CA CYS A 334 16.35 5.22 1.16
C CYS A 334 16.11 6.16 2.35
N ILE A 335 17.17 6.46 3.12
CA ILE A 335 17.09 7.33 4.28
C ILE A 335 16.79 8.77 3.86
N CYS A 336 17.36 9.25 2.75
CA CYS A 336 17.19 10.64 2.35
C CYS A 336 15.79 10.95 1.80
N LEU A 337 15.07 9.95 1.27
CA LEU A 337 13.72 10.09 0.71
C LEU A 337 12.60 9.94 1.75
N LEU A 338 12.81 9.12 2.79
CA LEU A 338 11.81 8.87 3.83
C LEU A 338 11.24 10.16 4.50
N PRO A 339 12.06 11.16 4.89
CA PRO A 339 11.56 12.38 5.53
C PRO A 339 10.65 13.22 4.63
N TRP A 340 10.77 13.11 3.31
CA TRP A 340 9.89 13.78 2.36
C TRP A 340 8.50 13.14 2.30
N LEU A 341 8.39 11.84 2.57
CA LEU A 341 7.12 11.12 2.60
C LEU A 341 6.36 11.35 3.92
N GLY A 342 7.08 11.56 5.01
CA GLY A 342 6.47 11.73 6.32
C GLY A 342 7.50 11.98 7.40
N ARG A 343 7.35 13.06 8.15
CA ARG A 343 8.22 13.38 9.30
C ARG A 343 8.23 12.29 10.38
N ARG A 344 7.14 11.53 10.51
CA ARG A 344 7.00 10.38 11.43
C ARG A 344 7.99 9.24 11.16
N PHE A 345 8.55 9.17 9.95
CA PHE A 345 9.56 8.18 9.60
C PHE A 345 10.97 8.55 10.09
N GLY A 346 11.15 9.68 10.78
CA GLY A 346 12.44 10.14 11.29
C GLY A 346 13.14 9.13 12.20
N LEU A 347 12.41 8.44 13.08
CA LEU A 347 12.98 7.37 13.91
C LEU A 347 13.52 6.21 13.05
N LEU A 348 12.76 5.81 12.03
CA LEU A 348 13.17 4.76 11.10
C LEU A 348 14.43 5.15 10.32
N CYS A 349 14.55 6.42 9.91
CA CYS A 349 15.76 6.98 9.30
C CYS A 349 16.97 6.85 10.23
N ILE A 350 16.82 7.22 11.51
CA ILE A 350 17.89 7.12 12.52
C ILE A 350 18.33 5.67 12.69
N CYS A 351 17.39 4.73 12.85
CA CYS A 351 17.71 3.32 13.03
C CYS A 351 18.42 2.74 11.81
N LEU A 352 17.92 3.00 10.59
CA LEU A 352 18.58 2.58 9.36
C LEU A 352 19.99 3.16 9.21
N PHE A 353 20.15 4.46 9.51
CA PHE A 353 21.44 5.13 9.44
C PHE A 353 22.44 4.53 10.43
N ALA A 354 22.03 4.39 11.70
CA ALA A 354 22.84 3.79 12.75
C ALA A 354 23.27 2.36 12.40
N MET A 355 22.34 1.52 11.94
CA MET A 355 22.70 0.16 11.51
C MET A 355 23.66 0.17 10.31
N GLY A 356 23.46 1.10 9.35
CA GLY A 356 24.38 1.30 8.22
C GLY A 356 25.80 1.64 8.69
N LEU A 357 25.92 2.57 9.65
CA LEU A 357 27.19 2.95 10.29
C LEU A 357 27.85 1.79 11.03
N LEU A 358 27.09 1.04 11.82
CA LEU A 358 27.60 -0.07 12.63
C LEU A 358 28.02 -1.29 11.80
N ARG A 359 27.47 -1.42 10.58
CA ARG A 359 27.74 -2.56 9.68
C ARG A 359 28.79 -2.25 8.63
N MET A 360 28.93 -0.99 8.24
CA MET A 360 29.94 -0.62 7.26
C MET A 360 31.34 -0.70 7.85
N ARG A 361 32.32 -1.07 7.02
CA ARG A 361 33.73 -0.85 7.32
C ARG A 361 34.16 0.50 6.75
N HIS A 362 34.98 1.23 7.50
CA HIS A 362 35.36 2.61 7.20
C HIS A 362 36.19 2.70 5.91
N SER A 363 35.52 2.95 4.78
CA SER A 363 36.14 3.47 3.56
C SER A 363 35.49 4.79 3.20
N VAL A 364 36.28 5.75 2.70
CA VAL A 364 35.79 7.10 2.34
C VAL A 364 34.62 7.01 1.36
N GLY A 365 34.72 6.15 0.34
CA GLY A 365 33.63 5.97 -0.63
C GLY A 365 32.33 5.45 -0.02
N SER A 366 32.38 4.56 0.98
CA SER A 366 31.18 4.05 1.66
C SER A 366 30.54 5.12 2.54
N TRP A 367 31.37 5.94 3.20
CA TRP A 367 30.91 7.10 3.99
C TRP A 367 30.23 8.14 3.11
N VAL A 368 30.87 8.52 2.00
CA VAL A 368 30.30 9.48 1.05
C VAL A 368 28.98 8.95 0.49
N ALA A 369 28.93 7.68 0.08
CA ALA A 369 27.72 7.07 -0.45
C ALA A 369 26.57 7.01 0.56
N LEU A 370 26.83 6.79 1.85
CA LEU A 370 25.80 6.83 2.88
C LEU A 370 25.39 8.26 3.23
N CYS A 371 26.35 9.15 3.49
CA CYS A 371 26.09 10.46 4.10
C CYS A 371 25.69 11.54 3.09
N LEU A 372 26.29 11.56 1.90
CA LEU A 372 26.10 12.66 0.96
C LEU A 372 24.63 12.83 0.53
N PRO A 373 23.87 11.79 0.17
CA PRO A 373 22.44 11.94 -0.16
C PRO A 373 21.62 12.54 0.99
N ASN A 374 21.94 12.15 2.23
CA ASN A 374 21.25 12.61 3.43
C ASN A 374 21.55 14.09 3.73
N VAL A 375 22.81 14.50 3.62
CA VAL A 375 23.20 15.90 3.79
C VAL A 375 22.54 16.78 2.74
N LEU A 376 22.59 16.39 1.47
CA LEU A 376 21.95 17.15 0.39
C LEU A 376 20.43 17.23 0.58
N SER A 377 19.78 16.11 0.89
CA SER A 377 18.34 16.09 1.16
C SER A 377 17.97 16.99 2.35
N ALA A 378 18.73 16.95 3.44
CA ALA A 378 18.50 17.81 4.59
C ALA A 378 18.67 19.30 4.28
N LEU A 379 19.66 19.66 3.45
CA LEU A 379 19.85 21.05 3.00
C LEU A 379 18.69 21.54 2.13
N VAL A 380 18.23 20.70 1.19
CA VAL A 380 17.09 21.01 0.33
C VAL A 380 15.80 21.13 1.15
N MET A 381 15.55 20.19 2.06
CA MET A 381 14.38 20.18 2.94
C MET A 381 14.37 21.38 3.89
N ARG A 382 15.53 21.78 4.42
CA ARG A 382 15.69 23.02 5.19
C ARG A 382 15.32 24.23 4.35
N GLN A 383 15.85 24.35 3.14
CA GLN A 383 15.55 25.49 2.27
C GLN A 383 14.06 25.51 1.90
N PHE A 384 13.48 24.35 1.63
CA PHE A 384 12.06 24.19 1.38
C PHE A 384 11.22 24.69 2.55
N PHE A 385 11.54 24.32 3.79
CA PHE A 385 10.78 24.78 4.98
C PHE A 385 10.91 26.27 5.26
N ILE A 386 12.08 26.86 5.01
CA ILE A 386 12.26 28.32 5.12
C ILE A 386 11.42 29.01 4.04
N ALA A 387 11.46 28.52 2.81
CA ALA A 387 10.73 29.10 1.68
C ALA A 387 9.21 29.01 1.84
N THR A 388 8.69 27.90 2.37
CA THR A 388 7.23 27.64 2.50
C THR A 388 6.66 28.09 3.85
N TYR A 389 7.33 27.78 4.96
CA TYR A 389 6.80 27.99 6.30
C TYR A 389 7.51 29.10 7.09
N GLY A 390 8.58 29.69 6.55
CA GLY A 390 9.38 30.70 7.24
C GLY A 390 10.13 30.15 8.46
N ALA A 391 10.32 28.83 8.54
CA ALA A 391 10.88 28.16 9.70
C ALA A 391 12.02 27.21 9.34
N PHE A 392 12.95 27.02 10.27
CA PHE A 392 14.11 26.14 10.10
C PHE A 392 13.72 24.65 10.14
N THR A 393 12.69 24.33 10.93
CA THR A 393 12.17 22.98 11.08
C THR A 393 10.65 22.99 10.92
N ALA A 394 10.11 21.85 10.48
CA ALA A 394 8.68 21.64 10.43
C ALA A 394 8.00 21.67 11.81
N THR A 395 8.75 21.51 12.91
CA THR A 395 8.23 21.55 14.28
C THR A 395 7.80 22.94 14.75
N ALA A 396 8.35 24.01 14.18
CA ALA A 396 7.91 25.37 14.50
C ALA A 396 6.45 25.64 14.10
N GLY A 397 5.88 24.85 13.18
CA GLY A 397 4.47 24.90 12.81
C GLY A 397 3.56 23.99 13.65
N TRP A 398 4.11 23.20 14.57
CA TRP A 398 3.38 22.20 15.36
C TRP A 398 3.47 22.42 16.86
N TRP A 399 4.13 23.49 17.33
CA TRP A 399 4.23 23.76 18.78
C TRP A 399 2.85 23.82 19.46
N ASP A 400 1.81 24.28 18.76
CA ASP A 400 0.43 24.31 19.29
C ASP A 400 -0.26 22.94 19.32
N LEU A 401 0.15 21.97 18.49
CA LEU A 401 -0.40 20.61 18.48
C LEU A 401 0.42 19.63 19.35
N LEU A 402 1.74 19.84 19.35
CA LEU A 402 2.72 19.18 20.21
C LEU A 402 2.72 19.74 21.63
N SER A 403 1.98 20.78 21.96
CA SER A 403 1.77 21.22 23.35
C SER A 403 0.60 20.49 24.03
N GLY A 404 -0.32 19.89 23.26
CA GLY A 404 -1.50 19.18 23.80
C GLY A 404 -1.48 17.63 23.75
N SER A 405 -0.68 17.01 22.88
CA SER A 405 -0.93 15.60 22.43
C SER A 405 0.16 14.57 22.75
N TRP A 406 1.30 15.01 23.31
CA TRP A 406 2.47 14.19 23.65
C TRP A 406 2.32 13.47 25.00
N TYR A 407 1.29 13.84 25.77
CA TYR A 407 0.93 13.18 27.00
C TYR A 407 0.12 11.92 26.68
N TYR A 408 0.78 10.78 26.85
CA TYR A 408 0.25 9.41 26.88
C TYR A 408 0.02 8.74 25.51
N ILE A 409 1.04 8.00 25.03
CA ILE A 409 0.77 6.68 24.46
C ILE A 409 0.18 5.87 25.62
N LYS A 410 -1.13 5.94 25.79
CA LYS A 410 -1.80 5.19 26.85
C LYS A 410 -1.56 3.70 26.53
N PRO A 411 -1.21 2.84 27.49
CA PRO A 411 -1.02 1.42 27.22
C PRO A 411 -2.22 0.77 26.50
N HIS A 412 -3.43 1.27 26.76
CA HIS A 412 -4.62 0.83 26.03
C HIS A 412 -4.68 1.28 24.56
N ALA A 413 -3.97 2.33 24.15
CA ALA A 413 -3.86 2.70 22.73
C ALA A 413 -3.15 1.60 21.95
N VAL A 414 -2.09 1.00 22.50
CA VAL A 414 -1.41 -0.17 21.88
C VAL A 414 -2.36 -1.37 21.79
N LEU A 415 -3.15 -1.62 22.84
CA LEU A 415 -4.17 -2.68 22.81
C LEU A 415 -5.28 -2.36 21.81
N GLY A 416 -5.68 -1.10 21.64
CA GLY A 416 -6.62 -0.68 20.60
C GLY A 416 -6.06 -0.89 19.19
N LEU A 417 -4.83 -0.48 18.93
CA LEU A 417 -4.15 -0.70 17.64
C LEU A 417 -4.08 -2.19 17.26
N LEU A 418 -4.04 -3.09 18.25
CA LEU A 418 -4.01 -4.54 18.02
C LEU A 418 -5.40 -5.17 17.96
N PHE A 419 -6.29 -4.84 18.88
CA PHE A 419 -7.51 -5.60 19.18
C PHE A 419 -8.80 -4.78 19.08
N ASP A 420 -8.72 -3.50 18.72
CA ASP A 420 -9.92 -2.70 18.50
C ASP A 420 -10.82 -3.34 17.43
N ARG A 421 -12.13 -3.22 17.62
CA ARG A 421 -13.11 -3.86 16.76
C ARG A 421 -13.20 -3.20 15.38
N GLU A 422 -12.94 -1.90 15.30
CA GLU A 422 -13.13 -1.08 14.11
C GLU A 422 -11.81 -0.82 13.37
N ALA A 423 -10.69 -0.79 14.09
CA ALA A 423 -9.37 -0.49 13.54
C ALA A 423 -8.24 -1.43 14.01
N GLY A 424 -8.51 -2.48 14.79
CA GLY A 424 -7.47 -3.35 15.34
C GLY A 424 -6.79 -4.22 14.28
N LEU A 425 -5.46 -4.20 14.24
CA LEU A 425 -4.69 -5.00 13.27
C LEU A 425 -5.03 -6.49 13.35
N LEU A 426 -5.05 -7.07 14.54
CA LEU A 426 -5.28 -8.51 14.73
C LEU A 426 -6.75 -8.89 14.52
N THR A 427 -7.66 -7.92 14.61
CA THR A 427 -9.07 -8.10 14.25
C THR A 427 -9.24 -8.31 12.74
N PHE A 428 -8.60 -7.48 11.92
CA PHE A 428 -8.68 -7.58 10.45
C PHE A 428 -7.64 -8.53 9.83
N ALA A 429 -6.52 -8.73 10.50
CA ALA A 429 -5.39 -9.51 10.02
C ALA A 429 -4.77 -10.37 11.13
N PRO A 430 -5.45 -11.45 11.58
CA PRO A 430 -4.92 -12.35 12.62
C PRO A 430 -3.57 -12.99 12.27
N ILE A 431 -3.20 -13.05 10.97
CA ILE A 431 -1.92 -13.60 10.50
C ILE A 431 -0.71 -12.90 11.13
N TYR A 432 -0.87 -11.66 11.59
CA TYR A 432 0.18 -10.90 12.25
C TYR A 432 0.54 -11.44 13.64
N VAL A 433 -0.26 -12.33 14.24
CA VAL A 433 0.12 -13.04 15.48
C VAL A 433 1.38 -13.88 15.28
N PHE A 434 1.57 -14.45 14.08
CA PHE A 434 2.77 -15.21 13.77
C PHE A 434 4.04 -14.35 13.78
N ALA A 435 3.92 -13.03 13.90
CA ALA A 435 5.06 -12.18 14.08
C ALA A 435 5.79 -12.37 15.39
N VAL A 436 5.05 -12.59 16.46
CA VAL A 436 5.66 -12.76 17.77
C VAL A 436 6.45 -14.06 17.77
N ALA A 437 5.83 -15.13 17.24
CA ALA A 437 6.47 -16.43 17.12
C ALA A 437 7.73 -16.36 16.25
N GLY A 438 7.69 -15.63 15.13
CA GLY A 438 8.85 -15.53 14.25
C GLY A 438 10.01 -14.77 14.83
N PHE A 439 9.70 -13.67 15.52
CA PHE A 439 10.73 -12.90 16.16
C PHE A 439 11.44 -13.74 17.24
N TRP A 440 10.66 -14.50 18.01
CA TRP A 440 11.18 -15.45 19.01
C TRP A 440 12.15 -16.47 18.40
N ILE A 441 11.77 -17.09 17.28
CA ILE A 441 12.65 -18.06 16.63
C ILE A 441 13.88 -17.38 16.01
N LEU A 442 13.76 -16.14 15.53
CA LEU A 442 14.88 -15.41 14.95
C LEU A 442 15.92 -15.09 16.01
N MET A 443 15.47 -14.69 17.21
CA MET A 443 16.36 -14.48 18.36
C MET A 443 17.18 -15.74 18.66
N GLY A 444 16.57 -16.92 18.61
CA GLY A 444 17.25 -18.19 18.85
C GLY A 444 18.21 -18.63 17.73
N ARG A 445 18.07 -18.11 16.50
CA ARG A 445 18.91 -18.50 15.35
C ARG A 445 19.99 -17.49 14.99
N ASP A 446 19.67 -16.20 15.08
CA ASP A 446 20.53 -15.09 14.69
C ASP A 446 20.15 -13.85 15.52
N GLY A 447 20.57 -13.86 16.79
CA GLY A 447 20.28 -12.79 17.74
C GLY A 447 20.76 -11.41 17.28
N ARG A 448 21.79 -11.34 16.45
CA ARG A 448 22.28 -10.08 15.87
C ARG A 448 21.28 -9.50 14.87
N ARG A 449 20.78 -10.31 13.94
CA ARG A 449 19.71 -9.87 13.01
C ARG A 449 18.41 -9.58 13.75
N ALA A 450 18.07 -10.37 14.76
CA ALA A 450 16.90 -10.12 15.59
C ALA A 450 16.99 -8.75 16.28
N ALA A 451 18.12 -8.43 16.92
CA ALA A 451 18.33 -7.15 17.60
C ALA A 451 18.27 -5.96 16.63
N MET A 452 18.83 -6.10 15.42
CA MET A 452 18.73 -5.06 14.38
C MET A 452 17.29 -4.79 13.97
N LEU A 453 16.49 -5.83 13.79
CA LEU A 453 15.08 -5.66 13.45
C LEU A 453 14.30 -5.08 14.62
N LEU A 454 14.57 -5.54 15.84
CA LEU A 454 13.95 -4.97 17.04
C LEU A 454 14.22 -3.47 17.15
N ALA A 455 15.46 -3.03 16.89
CA ALA A 455 15.83 -1.61 16.94
C ALA A 455 15.11 -0.74 15.89
N VAL A 456 14.55 -1.33 14.82
CA VAL A 456 13.76 -0.58 13.82
C VAL A 456 12.27 -0.55 14.20
N PHE A 457 11.77 -1.57 14.90
CA PHE A 457 10.33 -1.80 15.13
C PHE A 457 9.87 -1.63 16.58
N CYS A 458 10.77 -1.31 17.52
CA CYS A 458 10.52 -0.99 18.92
C CYS A 458 11.27 0.30 19.27
#